data_AF-A0A354BGB2-F1
#
_entry.id   AF-A0A354BGB2-F1
#
_cell.length_a   1.000
_cell.length_b   1.000
_cell.length_c   1.000
_cell.angle_alpha   90.00
_cell.angle_beta   90.00
_cell.angle_gamma   90.00
#
_symmetry.space_group_name_H-M   'P 1'
#
loop_
_entity.id
_entity.type
_entity.pdbx_description
1 polymer ?
#
loop_
_entity_poly.entity_id
_entity_poly.type
_entity_poly.pdbx_seq_one_letter_code
_entity_poly.pdbx_strand_id
1 'polypeptide(L)'
;RDFEHRYFYDRYWTEKDPVCPGTRFICSGRVFTEVSDSSNRFLATRKTGLEQFRHEYFVLFLIAHFHKAAMLMLSDRLVDALNRLDPGNLESVRHFRNIIRQILGVFLRFTHRYWFQEVSEHSQVKELFRLTNRHLGTAKLYTEVREAIEDMSQYLDSDVLRQQGETMVRLTVVTTVGLIGMATTGFLGMNLIAEADAPFLTKLGIFLSVLLPTTAVTIYTVLKSKRLSEFLEKVSDERALVRAKFVAFLDVWRTKLDRLT
;
A
#
# COMPACT_ATOMS: atom_id res chain seq x y z
N ARG A 1 -9.92 -34.36 -24.70
CA ARG A 1 -10.28 -33.02 -25.24
C ARG A 1 -9.68 -31.88 -24.41
N ASP A 2 -9.94 -31.76 -23.11
CA ASP A 2 -9.43 -30.63 -22.32
C ASP A 2 -7.88 -30.63 -22.10
N PHE A 3 -7.24 -31.80 -22.08
CA PHE A 3 -5.77 -31.89 -22.03
C PHE A 3 -5.10 -31.39 -23.31
N GLU A 4 -5.66 -31.75 -24.47
CA GLU A 4 -5.08 -31.39 -25.77
C GLU A 4 -5.06 -29.89 -25.99
N HIS A 5 -6.20 -29.23 -25.77
CA HIS A 5 -6.31 -27.76 -25.89
C HIS A 5 -5.47 -26.98 -24.87
N ARG A 6 -5.04 -27.62 -23.77
CA ARG A 6 -4.24 -26.96 -22.72
C ARG A 6 -2.74 -26.98 -23.01
N TYR A 7 -2.21 -28.08 -23.56
CA TYR A 7 -0.76 -28.29 -23.70
C TYR A 7 -0.27 -28.29 -25.14
N PHE A 8 -1.16 -28.46 -26.11
CA PHE A 8 -0.80 -28.55 -27.52
C PHE A 8 -1.37 -27.39 -28.31
N TYR A 9 -0.59 -26.94 -29.29
CA TYR A 9 -0.98 -25.97 -30.28
C TYR A 9 -0.64 -26.52 -31.65
N ASP A 10 -1.68 -26.88 -32.41
CA ASP A 10 -1.54 -27.51 -33.72
C ASP A 10 -1.77 -26.48 -34.82
N ARG A 11 -0.88 -26.45 -35.82
CA ARG A 11 -1.00 -25.58 -36.99
C ARG A 11 -0.63 -26.32 -38.25
N TYR A 12 -1.26 -25.96 -39.36
CA TYR A 12 -1.16 -26.68 -40.64
C TYR A 12 -1.67 -28.13 -40.58
N TRP A 13 -2.35 -28.51 -39.49
CA TRP A 13 -2.97 -29.82 -39.34
C TRP A 13 -4.33 -29.83 -40.05
N THR A 14 -4.37 -30.36 -41.26
CA THR A 14 -5.62 -30.54 -42.01
C THR A 14 -5.78 -32.01 -42.35
N GLU A 15 -6.78 -32.70 -41.79
CA GLU A 15 -7.06 -34.13 -42.10
C GLU A 15 -7.32 -34.37 -43.60
N LYS A 16 -7.67 -33.33 -44.34
CA LYS A 16 -8.04 -33.38 -45.76
C LYS A 16 -6.87 -33.14 -46.73
N ASP A 17 -5.72 -32.70 -46.26
CA ASP A 17 -4.60 -32.33 -47.13
C ASP A 17 -3.33 -33.10 -46.74
N PRO A 18 -3.03 -34.24 -47.41
CA PRO A 18 -1.86 -35.08 -47.10
C PRO A 18 -0.52 -34.39 -47.38
N VAL A 19 -0.54 -33.24 -48.07
CA VAL A 19 0.66 -32.58 -48.62
C VAL A 19 1.27 -31.56 -47.64
N CYS A 20 0.53 -31.15 -46.59
CA CYS A 20 1.05 -30.27 -45.55
C CYS A 20 1.07 -31.02 -44.21
N PRO A 21 2.20 -31.65 -43.82
CA PRO A 21 2.30 -32.24 -42.50
C PRO A 21 2.20 -31.13 -41.43
N GLY A 22 1.26 -31.29 -40.51
CA GLY A 22 1.02 -30.30 -39.47
C GLY A 22 2.17 -30.20 -38.47
N THR A 23 2.43 -28.97 -38.01
CA THR A 23 3.35 -28.70 -36.91
C THR A 23 2.58 -28.66 -35.60
N ARG A 24 3.05 -29.41 -34.61
CA ARG A 24 2.51 -29.44 -33.25
C ARG A 24 3.50 -28.82 -32.29
N PHE A 25 3.07 -27.77 -31.59
CA PHE A 25 3.81 -27.20 -30.48
C PHE A 25 3.30 -27.80 -29.17
N ILE A 26 4.23 -28.23 -28.33
CA ILE A 26 3.98 -28.71 -26.98
C ILE A 26 4.50 -27.65 -26.02
N CYS A 27 3.65 -27.12 -25.15
CA CYS A 27 4.06 -26.15 -24.15
C CYS A 27 3.41 -26.46 -22.79
N SER A 28 4.26 -26.67 -21.79
CA SER A 28 3.89 -26.96 -20.39
C SER A 28 4.49 -25.97 -19.40
N GLY A 29 4.93 -24.81 -19.88
CA GLY A 29 5.68 -23.83 -19.11
C GLY A 29 7.14 -24.23 -18.90
N ARG A 30 7.44 -25.50 -18.55
CA ARG A 30 8.81 -26.01 -18.41
C ARG A 30 9.41 -26.51 -19.72
N VAL A 31 8.56 -27.07 -20.57
CA VAL A 31 8.96 -27.63 -21.85
C VAL A 31 8.30 -26.82 -22.94
N PHE A 32 9.06 -26.51 -23.98
CA PHE A 32 8.59 -25.91 -25.22
C PHE A 32 9.23 -26.65 -26.39
N THR A 33 8.42 -27.37 -27.16
CA THR A 33 8.92 -28.27 -28.21
C THR A 33 8.04 -28.15 -29.44
N GLU A 34 8.68 -28.06 -30.60
CA GLU A 34 8.03 -28.14 -31.90
C GLU A 34 8.23 -29.56 -32.46
N VAL A 35 7.14 -30.23 -32.81
CA VAL A 35 7.12 -31.55 -33.42
C VAL A 35 6.50 -31.41 -34.81
N SER A 36 7.20 -31.93 -35.80
CA SER A 36 6.81 -31.85 -37.20
C SER A 36 7.27 -33.10 -37.94
N ASP A 37 6.67 -33.36 -39.11
CA ASP A 37 7.06 -34.52 -39.91
C ASP A 37 8.45 -34.34 -40.52
N SER A 38 9.29 -35.37 -40.37
CA SER A 38 10.61 -35.51 -40.97
C SER A 38 10.61 -35.44 -42.51
N SER A 39 9.49 -35.76 -43.15
CA SER A 39 9.32 -35.68 -44.61
C SER A 39 9.28 -34.24 -45.12
N ASN A 40 9.07 -33.26 -44.23
CA ASN A 40 8.92 -31.85 -44.58
C ASN A 40 10.28 -31.15 -44.79
N ARG A 41 10.64 -30.92 -46.06
CA ARG A 41 11.85 -30.17 -46.44
C ARG A 41 11.88 -28.75 -45.85
N PHE A 42 10.75 -28.14 -45.50
CA PHE A 42 10.69 -26.78 -44.94
C PHE A 42 11.35 -26.67 -43.55
N LEU A 43 11.27 -27.71 -42.72
CA LEU A 43 11.89 -27.73 -41.39
C LEU A 43 13.33 -28.26 -41.43
N ALA A 44 13.62 -29.21 -42.32
CA ALA A 44 14.96 -29.72 -42.57
C ALA A 44 15.90 -28.68 -43.24
N THR A 45 15.32 -27.71 -43.95
CA THR A 45 16.08 -26.60 -44.53
C THR A 45 16.44 -25.61 -43.42
N ARG A 46 17.75 -25.44 -43.16
CA ARG A 46 18.29 -24.56 -42.09
C ARG A 46 17.63 -23.18 -42.04
N LYS A 47 17.29 -22.60 -43.20
CA LYS A 47 16.84 -21.20 -43.34
C LYS A 47 15.40 -20.90 -42.93
N THR A 48 14.55 -21.89 -42.67
CA THR A 48 13.10 -21.65 -42.56
C THR A 48 12.48 -22.12 -41.25
N GLY A 49 12.56 -23.41 -40.90
CA GLY A 49 11.90 -23.92 -39.68
C GLY A 49 12.74 -23.84 -38.41
N LEU A 50 13.90 -24.51 -38.40
CA LEU A 50 14.75 -24.57 -37.21
C LEU A 50 15.30 -23.19 -36.81
N GLU A 51 15.63 -22.34 -37.79
CA GLU A 51 16.05 -20.97 -37.53
C GLU A 51 14.91 -20.14 -36.92
N GLN A 52 13.66 -20.32 -37.38
CA GLN A 52 12.51 -19.64 -36.78
C GLN A 52 12.29 -20.09 -35.33
N PHE A 53 12.36 -21.40 -35.05
CA PHE A 53 12.28 -21.89 -33.67
C PHE A 53 13.36 -21.27 -32.77
N ARG A 54 14.61 -21.23 -33.24
CA ARG A 54 15.74 -20.74 -32.45
C ARG A 54 15.72 -19.24 -32.20
N HIS A 55 15.26 -18.43 -33.16
CA HIS A 55 15.35 -16.97 -33.08
C HIS A 55 14.03 -16.30 -32.71
N GLU A 56 12.89 -16.95 -32.91
CA GLU A 56 11.57 -16.40 -32.58
C GLU A 56 10.94 -17.13 -31.39
N TYR A 57 10.67 -18.43 -31.53
CA TYR A 57 9.94 -19.18 -30.50
C TYR A 57 10.74 -19.49 -29.24
N PHE A 58 12.06 -19.66 -29.35
CA PHE A 58 12.91 -19.81 -28.18
C PHE A 58 13.03 -18.48 -27.40
N VAL A 59 13.11 -17.36 -28.11
CA VAL A 59 13.21 -16.03 -27.49
C VAL A 59 11.93 -15.67 -26.75
N LEU A 60 10.73 -15.93 -27.30
CA LEU A 60 9.48 -15.69 -26.56
C LEU A 60 9.42 -16.54 -25.28
N PHE A 61 9.90 -17.78 -25.34
CA PHE A 61 9.94 -18.68 -24.19
C PHE A 61 10.87 -18.14 -23.10
N LEU A 62 12.04 -17.61 -23.49
CA LEU A 62 12.97 -16.94 -22.58
C LEU A 62 12.37 -15.67 -21.96
N ILE A 63 11.67 -14.84 -22.74
CA ILE A 63 11.01 -13.63 -22.22
C ILE A 63 9.99 -13.99 -21.14
N ALA A 64 9.16 -15.01 -21.37
CA ALA A 64 8.17 -15.47 -20.40
C ALA A 64 8.83 -15.97 -19.09
N HIS A 65 9.97 -16.67 -19.20
CA HIS A 65 10.74 -17.10 -18.03
C HIS A 65 11.41 -15.95 -17.32
N PHE A 66 11.91 -14.96 -18.05
CA PHE A 66 12.47 -13.74 -17.48
C PHE A 66 11.41 -12.97 -16.68
N HIS A 67 10.18 -12.87 -17.18
CA HIS A 67 9.05 -12.30 -16.44
C HIS A 67 8.83 -13.02 -15.10
N LYS A 68 8.78 -14.35 -15.13
CA LYS A 68 8.59 -15.15 -13.92
C LYS A 68 9.75 -15.00 -12.94
N ALA A 69 10.99 -15.11 -13.42
CA ALA A 69 12.18 -15.01 -12.59
C ALA A 69 12.30 -13.64 -11.92
N ALA A 70 12.01 -12.55 -12.64
CA ALA A 70 12.02 -11.20 -12.08
C ALA A 70 10.97 -11.04 -10.96
N MET A 71 9.76 -11.57 -11.16
CA MET A 71 8.73 -11.54 -10.12
C MET A 71 9.10 -12.38 -8.89
N LEU A 72 9.65 -13.58 -9.08
CA LEU A 72 10.12 -14.42 -7.97
C LEU A 72 11.25 -13.74 -7.18
N MET A 73 12.20 -13.11 -7.87
CA MET A 73 13.28 -12.34 -7.24
C MET A 73 12.73 -11.16 -6.42
N LEU A 74 11.73 -10.44 -6.93
CA LEU A 74 11.12 -9.33 -6.18
C LEU A 74 10.33 -9.82 -4.97
N SER A 75 9.60 -10.93 -5.12
CA SER A 75 8.90 -11.59 -4.00
C SER A 75 9.86 -12.00 -2.90
N ASP A 76 10.97 -12.66 -3.24
CA ASP A 76 11.99 -13.09 -2.28
C ASP A 76 12.60 -11.89 -1.53
N ARG A 77 12.91 -10.79 -2.25
CA ARG A 77 13.41 -9.55 -1.62
C ARG A 77 12.41 -8.91 -0.67
N LEU A 78 11.11 -8.99 -0.96
CA LEU A 78 10.06 -8.49 -0.07
C LEU A 78 10.00 -9.32 1.22
N VAL A 79 10.07 -10.65 1.10
CA VAL A 79 10.10 -11.57 2.24
C VAL A 79 11.34 -11.35 3.09
N ASP A 80 12.52 -11.20 2.50
CA ASP A 80 13.76 -10.89 3.22
C ASP A 80 13.69 -9.54 3.94
N ALA A 81 13.13 -8.51 3.28
CA ALA A 81 12.92 -7.21 3.91
C ALA A 81 11.98 -7.30 5.12
N LEU A 82 10.89 -8.06 5.02
CA LEU A 82 9.94 -8.27 6.10
C LEU A 82 10.55 -9.07 7.26
N ASN A 83 11.34 -10.11 6.98
CA ASN A 83 11.99 -10.93 8.01
C ASN A 83 12.99 -10.14 8.86
N ARG A 84 13.56 -9.06 8.32
CA ARG A 84 14.52 -8.17 9.02
C ARG A 84 13.84 -7.01 9.74
N LEU A 85 12.53 -6.82 9.56
CA LEU A 85 11.79 -5.75 10.20
C LEU A 85 11.65 -6.03 11.70
N ASP A 86 12.15 -5.11 12.50
CA ASP A 86 11.88 -5.04 13.93
C ASP A 86 11.01 -3.80 14.20
N PRO A 87 9.71 -3.98 14.48
CA PRO A 87 8.79 -2.85 14.74
C PRO A 87 9.18 -2.02 15.97
N GLY A 88 9.96 -2.56 16.91
CA GLY A 88 10.40 -1.83 18.10
C GLY A 88 11.55 -0.86 17.83
N ASN A 89 12.23 -0.99 16.69
CA ASN A 89 13.42 -0.22 16.37
C ASN A 89 13.17 0.76 15.22
N LEU A 90 13.23 2.06 15.54
CA LEU A 90 13.04 3.16 14.57
C LEU A 90 14.02 3.12 13.40
N GLU A 91 15.25 2.64 13.61
CA GLU A 91 16.24 2.50 12.53
C GLU A 91 15.86 1.36 11.58
N SER A 92 15.38 0.23 12.12
CA SER A 92 14.88 -0.89 11.32
C SER A 92 13.69 -0.48 10.45
N VAL A 93 12.72 0.26 11.02
CA VAL A 93 11.56 0.78 10.26
C VAL A 93 12.00 1.73 9.15
N ARG A 94 12.96 2.62 9.41
CA ARG A 94 13.51 3.54 8.38
C ARG A 94 14.21 2.77 7.26
N HIS A 95 15.00 1.76 7.61
CA HIS A 95 15.70 0.90 6.65
C HIS A 95 14.69 0.11 5.79
N PHE A 96 13.70 -0.51 6.42
CA PHE A 96 12.61 -1.21 5.74
C PHE A 96 11.89 -0.29 4.74
N ARG A 97 11.50 0.92 5.16
CA ARG A 97 10.88 1.92 4.26
C ARG A 97 11.74 2.25 3.04
N ASN A 98 13.05 2.36 3.20
CA ASN A 98 13.96 2.63 2.08
C ASN A 98 14.03 1.43 1.13
N ILE A 99 14.11 0.20 1.66
CA ILE A 99 14.09 -1.02 0.85
C ILE A 99 12.79 -1.15 0.06
N ILE A 100 11.62 -0.97 0.69
CA ILE A 100 10.32 -1.06 0.01
C ILE A 100 10.23 -0.04 -1.12
N ARG A 101 10.68 1.20 -0.93
CA ARG A 101 10.74 2.21 -2.00
C ARG A 101 11.66 1.80 -3.14
N GLN A 102 12.80 1.19 -2.84
CA GLN A 102 13.73 0.69 -3.86
C GLN A 102 13.11 -0.46 -4.65
N ILE A 103 12.48 -1.42 -3.96
CA ILE A 103 11.80 -2.56 -4.59
C ILE A 103 10.65 -2.07 -5.47
N LEU A 104 9.81 -1.15 -4.98
CA LEU A 104 8.75 -0.51 -5.77
C LEU A 104 9.32 0.18 -7.01
N GLY A 105 10.42 0.92 -6.87
CA GLY A 105 11.08 1.56 -8.01
C GLY A 105 11.61 0.57 -9.06
N VAL A 106 12.15 -0.57 -8.63
CA VAL A 106 12.55 -1.66 -9.54
C VAL A 106 11.34 -2.30 -10.20
N PHE A 107 10.29 -2.59 -9.43
CA PHE A 107 9.05 -3.15 -9.93
C PHE A 107 8.42 -2.25 -11.00
N LEU A 108 8.25 -0.95 -10.74
CA LEU A 108 7.70 -0.01 -11.72
C LEU A 108 8.55 0.07 -12.99
N ARG A 109 9.88 0.18 -12.87
CA ARG A 109 10.77 0.16 -14.04
C ARG A 109 10.62 -1.13 -14.83
N PHE A 110 10.49 -2.26 -14.14
CA PHE A 110 10.28 -3.55 -14.77
C PHE A 110 8.94 -3.63 -15.51
N THR A 111 7.86 -3.24 -14.84
CA THR A 111 6.50 -3.19 -15.41
C THR A 111 6.44 -2.30 -16.65
N HIS A 112 7.03 -1.11 -16.60
CA HIS A 112 6.94 -0.18 -17.72
C HIS A 112 7.87 -0.51 -18.90
N ARG A 113 8.99 -1.20 -18.67
CA ARG A 113 10.02 -1.42 -19.71
C ARG A 113 10.10 -2.85 -20.22
N TYR A 114 9.83 -3.83 -19.36
CA TYR A 114 10.14 -5.23 -19.63
C TYR A 114 8.92 -6.15 -19.52
N TRP A 115 7.81 -5.70 -18.93
CA TRP A 115 6.59 -6.48 -18.84
C TRP A 115 5.76 -6.36 -20.12
N PHE A 116 5.82 -7.39 -20.95
CA PHE A 116 5.12 -7.45 -22.23
C PHE A 116 3.88 -8.33 -22.09
N GLN A 117 2.71 -7.79 -22.44
CA GLN A 117 1.50 -8.62 -22.61
C GLN A 117 1.56 -9.41 -23.93
N GLU A 118 2.15 -8.80 -24.96
CA GLU A 118 2.33 -9.35 -26.29
C GLU A 118 3.72 -8.98 -26.79
N VAL A 119 4.40 -9.93 -27.44
CA VAL A 119 5.78 -9.77 -27.93
C VAL A 119 5.88 -9.66 -29.46
N SER A 120 4.81 -9.97 -30.18
CA SER A 120 4.74 -9.95 -31.64
C SER A 120 3.29 -9.85 -32.11
N GLU A 121 3.07 -9.20 -33.25
CA GLU A 121 1.79 -9.14 -33.97
C GLU A 121 1.46 -10.45 -34.70
N HIS A 122 2.43 -11.35 -34.85
CA HIS A 122 2.20 -12.65 -35.47
C HIS A 122 1.28 -13.50 -34.57
N SER A 123 0.10 -13.85 -35.09
CA SER A 123 -0.95 -14.57 -34.33
C SER A 123 -0.44 -15.83 -33.63
N GLN A 124 0.41 -16.62 -34.30
CA GLN A 124 0.99 -17.83 -33.74
C GLN A 124 1.85 -17.55 -32.51
N VAL A 125 2.76 -16.57 -32.61
CA VAL A 125 3.68 -16.19 -31.52
C VAL A 125 2.89 -15.65 -30.33
N LYS A 126 1.88 -14.84 -30.59
CA LYS A 126 0.98 -14.27 -29.58
C LYS A 126 0.25 -15.36 -28.80
N GLU A 127 -0.30 -16.37 -29.49
CA GLU A 127 -0.99 -17.49 -28.85
C GLU A 127 -0.04 -18.37 -28.04
N LEU A 128 1.14 -18.70 -28.59
CA LEU A 128 2.17 -19.49 -27.89
C LEU A 128 2.72 -18.77 -26.66
N PHE A 129 2.93 -17.45 -26.74
CA PHE A 129 3.37 -16.62 -25.62
C PHE A 129 2.32 -16.58 -24.51
N ARG A 130 1.04 -16.38 -24.88
CA ARG A 130 -0.07 -16.41 -23.93
C ARG A 130 -0.23 -17.78 -23.27
N LEU A 131 -0.06 -18.87 -24.02
CA LEU A 131 -0.11 -20.22 -23.48
C LEU A 131 1.05 -20.48 -22.50
N THR A 132 2.26 -20.03 -22.84
CA THR A 132 3.44 -20.13 -21.99
C THR A 132 3.27 -19.33 -20.69
N ASN A 133 2.82 -18.07 -20.77
CA ASN A 133 2.57 -17.23 -19.60
C ASN A 133 1.48 -17.80 -18.68
N ARG A 134 0.45 -18.44 -19.26
CA ARG A 134 -0.59 -19.12 -18.50
C ARG A 134 -0.02 -20.29 -17.70
N HIS A 135 0.77 -21.16 -18.33
CA HIS A 135 1.41 -22.31 -17.65
C HIS A 135 2.44 -21.88 -16.62
N LEU A 136 3.15 -20.78 -16.86
CA LEU A 136 4.11 -20.22 -15.92
C LEU A 136 3.43 -19.53 -14.72
N GLY A 137 2.16 -19.15 -14.83
CA GLY A 137 1.41 -18.44 -13.80
C GLY A 137 1.87 -16.99 -13.62
N THR A 138 2.49 -16.39 -14.64
CA THR A 138 3.19 -15.11 -14.53
C THR A 138 2.26 -13.97 -14.11
N ALA A 139 1.04 -13.94 -14.64
CA ALA A 139 0.06 -12.90 -14.31
C ALA A 139 -0.40 -12.96 -12.84
N LYS A 140 -0.60 -14.16 -12.28
CA LYS A 140 -0.96 -14.35 -10.88
C LYS A 140 0.18 -13.85 -9.98
N LEU A 141 1.40 -14.26 -10.29
CA LEU A 141 2.58 -13.87 -9.53
C LEU A 141 2.82 -12.35 -9.58
N TYR A 142 2.56 -11.71 -10.72
CA TYR A 142 2.62 -10.24 -10.82
C TYR A 142 1.64 -9.56 -9.86
N THR A 143 0.39 -10.03 -9.82
CA THR A 143 -0.62 -9.49 -8.91
C THR A 143 -0.21 -9.70 -7.46
N GLU A 144 0.24 -10.89 -7.09
CA GLU A 144 0.70 -11.21 -5.73
C GLU A 144 1.86 -10.31 -5.29
N VAL A 145 2.85 -10.08 -6.16
CA VAL A 145 3.98 -9.19 -5.85
C VAL A 145 3.53 -7.74 -5.72
N ARG A 146 2.63 -7.27 -6.60
CA ARG A 146 2.09 -5.90 -6.52
C ARG A 146 1.33 -5.68 -5.22
N GLU A 147 0.43 -6.59 -4.88
CA GLU A 147 -0.36 -6.54 -3.64
C GLU A 147 0.55 -6.57 -2.42
N ALA A 148 1.57 -7.45 -2.39
CA ALA A 148 2.54 -7.49 -1.30
C ALA A 148 3.31 -6.16 -1.11
N ILE A 149 3.67 -5.48 -2.21
CA ILE A 149 4.31 -4.15 -2.13
C ILE A 149 3.33 -3.11 -1.57
N GLU A 150 2.08 -3.12 -2.04
CA GLU A 150 1.03 -2.21 -1.57
C GLU A 150 0.75 -2.40 -0.07
N ASP A 151 0.61 -3.64 0.38
CA ASP A 151 0.38 -4.01 1.78
C ASP A 151 1.53 -3.51 2.68
N MET A 152 2.78 -3.72 2.27
CA MET A 152 3.95 -3.24 3.02
C MET A 152 4.04 -1.71 3.06
N SER A 153 3.62 -1.03 1.99
CA SER A 153 3.55 0.43 1.99
C SER A 153 2.46 0.94 2.95
N GLN A 154 1.28 0.33 2.93
CA GLN A 154 0.17 0.70 3.82
C GLN A 154 0.51 0.46 5.30
N TYR A 155 1.23 -0.61 5.61
CA TYR A 155 1.74 -0.87 6.96
C TYR A 155 2.64 0.27 7.46
N LEU A 156 3.56 0.74 6.60
CA LEU A 156 4.47 1.84 6.93
C LEU A 156 3.74 3.16 7.16
N ASP A 157 2.71 3.47 6.38
CA ASP A 157 1.90 4.68 6.54
C ASP A 157 1.10 4.63 7.86
N SER A 158 0.61 3.45 8.23
CA SER A 158 -0.13 3.23 9.48
C SER A 158 0.73 3.42 10.73
N ASP A 159 1.99 2.98 10.70
CA ASP A 159 2.89 3.16 11.86
C ASP A 159 3.29 4.64 12.06
N VAL A 160 3.44 5.40 10.98
CA VAL A 160 3.65 6.86 11.06
C VAL A 160 2.48 7.55 11.77
N LEU A 161 1.24 7.15 11.47
CA LEU A 161 0.05 7.69 12.14
C LEU A 161 0.02 7.33 13.63
N ARG A 162 0.47 6.12 14.00
CA ARG A 162 0.56 5.69 15.41
C ARG A 162 1.56 6.52 16.20
N GLN A 163 2.78 6.70 15.67
CA GLN A 163 3.83 7.49 16.33
C GLN A 163 3.47 8.98 16.47
N GLN A 164 2.75 9.55 15.49
CA GLN A 164 2.22 10.91 15.58
C GLN A 164 1.17 11.05 16.68
N GLY A 165 0.30 10.06 16.84
CA GLY A 165 -0.69 10.01 17.92
C GLY A 165 -0.04 10.02 19.31
N GLU A 166 0.99 9.21 19.52
CA GLU A 166 1.71 9.17 20.81
C GLU A 166 2.41 10.50 21.14
N THR A 167 3.03 11.14 20.15
CA THR A 167 3.68 12.45 20.32
C THR A 167 2.66 13.55 20.62
N MET A 168 1.53 13.55 19.91
CA MET A 168 0.43 14.48 20.14
C MET A 168 -0.13 14.35 21.55
N VAL A 169 -0.28 13.14 22.08
CA VAL A 169 -0.72 12.90 23.47
C VAL A 169 0.29 13.49 24.45
N ARG A 170 1.59 13.24 24.27
CA ARG A 170 2.64 13.78 25.15
C ARG A 170 2.63 15.31 25.15
N LEU A 171 2.53 15.94 23.98
CA LEU A 171 2.46 17.39 23.86
C LEU A 171 1.20 17.96 24.55
N THR A 172 0.04 17.33 24.34
CA THR A 172 -1.23 17.75 24.94
C THR A 172 -1.16 17.70 26.47
N VAL A 173 -0.59 16.64 27.04
CA VAL A 173 -0.41 16.53 28.51
C VAL A 173 0.50 17.64 29.02
N VAL A 174 1.64 17.89 28.37
CA VAL A 174 2.57 18.95 28.76
C VAL A 174 1.91 20.33 28.68
N THR A 175 1.20 20.63 27.59
CA THR A 175 0.48 21.90 27.43
C THR A 175 -0.65 22.05 28.44
N THR A 176 -1.39 20.98 28.73
CA THR A 176 -2.48 21.00 29.72
C THR A 176 -1.96 21.33 31.11
N VAL A 177 -0.91 20.64 31.55
CA VAL A 177 -0.27 20.91 32.85
C VAL A 177 0.33 22.31 32.87
N GLY A 178 0.97 22.75 31.76
CA GLY A 178 1.52 24.09 31.62
C GLY A 178 0.47 25.20 31.70
N LEU A 179 -0.68 25.03 31.04
CA LEU A 179 -1.80 25.98 31.09
C LEU A 179 -2.39 26.09 32.49
N ILE A 180 -2.57 24.96 33.18
CA ILE A 180 -3.03 24.94 34.58
C ILE A 180 -2.02 25.69 35.45
N GLY A 181 -0.73 25.41 35.30
CA GLY A 181 0.34 26.08 36.04
C GLY A 181 0.39 27.58 35.78
N MET A 182 0.32 28.00 34.51
CA MET A 182 0.36 29.41 34.10
C MET A 182 -0.86 30.17 34.59
N ALA A 183 -2.06 29.61 34.46
CA ALA A 183 -3.28 30.26 34.93
C ALA A 183 -3.29 30.39 36.46
N THR A 184 -2.88 29.35 37.17
CA THR A 184 -2.82 29.38 38.64
C THR A 184 -1.75 30.36 39.13
N THR A 185 -0.57 30.36 38.50
CA THR A 185 0.53 31.28 38.83
C THR A 185 0.19 32.72 38.46
N GLY A 186 -0.47 32.96 37.32
CA GLY A 186 -0.90 34.29 36.90
C GLY A 186 -1.92 34.90 37.87
N PHE A 187 -2.91 34.11 38.26
CA PHE A 187 -3.91 34.56 39.24
C PHE A 187 -3.29 34.80 40.62
N LEU A 188 -2.43 33.89 41.09
CA LEU A 188 -1.68 34.10 42.33
C LEU A 188 -0.80 35.33 42.24
N GLY A 189 -0.01 35.51 41.18
CA GLY A 189 0.86 36.66 41.00
C GLY A 189 0.10 37.98 41.08
N MET A 190 -1.11 38.05 40.54
CA MET A 190 -1.95 39.26 40.61
C MET A 190 -2.56 39.49 42.01
N ASN A 191 -2.96 38.42 42.71
CA ASN A 191 -3.71 38.54 43.97
C ASN A 191 -2.82 38.51 45.22
N LEU A 192 -1.66 37.83 45.17
CA LEU A 192 -0.69 37.77 46.28
C LEU A 192 0.06 39.09 46.49
N ILE A 193 0.20 39.92 45.44
CA ILE A 193 0.79 41.26 45.52
C ILE A 193 -0.17 42.23 46.22
N ALA A 194 -1.49 42.04 46.06
CA ALA A 194 -2.51 42.83 46.74
C ALA A 194 -2.74 42.40 48.20
N GLU A 195 -2.54 41.11 48.52
CA GLU A 195 -2.89 40.49 49.79
C GLU A 195 -1.66 39.96 50.57
N ALA A 196 -0.57 40.74 50.58
CA ALA A 196 0.73 40.31 51.12
C ALA A 196 0.68 39.96 52.62
N ASP A 197 -0.14 40.65 53.41
CA ASP A 197 -0.24 40.50 54.88
C ASP A 197 -1.26 39.43 55.35
N ALA A 198 -1.95 38.72 54.44
CA ALA A 198 -2.96 37.75 54.85
C ALA A 198 -2.39 36.39 55.36
N PRO A 199 -3.10 35.71 56.29
CA PRO A 199 -2.73 34.40 56.82
C PRO A 199 -2.54 33.34 55.72
N PHE A 200 -1.57 32.44 55.92
CA PHE A 200 -1.24 31.35 54.98
C PHE A 200 -2.45 30.48 54.58
N LEU A 201 -3.38 30.26 55.51
CA LEU A 201 -4.64 29.51 55.28
C LEU A 201 -5.57 30.19 54.26
N THR A 202 -5.66 31.52 54.27
CA THR A 202 -6.50 32.27 53.32
C THR A 202 -5.91 32.22 51.92
N LYS A 203 -4.58 32.32 51.80
CA LYS A 203 -3.84 32.17 50.53
C LYS A 203 -4.02 30.77 49.94
N LEU A 204 -4.00 29.72 50.78
CA LEU A 204 -4.24 28.34 50.36
C LEU A 204 -5.68 28.12 49.86
N GLY A 205 -6.68 28.74 50.51
CA GLY A 205 -8.07 28.68 50.08
C GLY A 205 -8.30 29.33 48.72
N ILE A 206 -7.73 30.53 48.51
CA ILE A 206 -7.81 31.24 47.21
C ILE A 206 -7.11 30.43 46.12
N PHE A 207 -5.94 29.86 46.41
CA PHE A 207 -5.23 28.98 45.49
C PHE A 207 -6.09 27.78 45.05
N LEU A 208 -6.68 27.06 46.00
CA LEU A 208 -7.54 25.90 45.71
C LEU A 208 -8.80 26.31 44.93
N SER A 209 -9.40 27.45 45.25
CA SER A 209 -10.58 27.95 44.54
C SER A 209 -10.33 28.28 43.07
N VAL A 210 -9.07 28.53 42.68
CA VAL A 210 -8.69 28.84 41.29
C VAL A 210 -8.15 27.59 40.61
N LEU A 211 -7.31 26.82 41.30
CA LEU A 211 -6.69 25.60 40.76
C LEU A 211 -7.76 24.57 40.34
N LEU A 212 -8.75 24.31 41.19
CA LEU A 212 -9.77 23.28 40.95
C LEU A 212 -10.63 23.58 39.70
N PRO A 213 -11.25 24.77 39.56
CA PRO A 213 -12.00 25.11 38.36
C PRO A 213 -11.15 25.14 37.11
N THR A 214 -9.93 25.70 37.19
CA THR A 214 -9.05 25.81 36.02
C THR A 214 -8.62 24.43 35.53
N THR A 215 -8.27 23.53 36.45
CA THR A 215 -7.96 22.13 36.14
C THR A 215 -9.16 21.42 35.53
N ALA A 216 -10.35 21.58 36.13
CA ALA A 216 -11.58 20.98 35.62
C ALA A 216 -11.92 21.45 34.19
N VAL A 217 -11.83 22.76 33.93
CA VAL A 217 -12.08 23.35 32.60
C VAL A 217 -11.04 22.88 31.59
N THR A 218 -9.76 22.82 31.97
CA THR A 218 -8.70 22.41 31.04
C THR A 218 -8.83 20.93 30.69
N ILE A 219 -9.05 20.06 31.67
CA ILE A 219 -9.32 18.63 31.44
C ILE A 219 -10.58 18.44 30.58
N TYR A 220 -11.67 19.16 30.88
CA TYR A 220 -12.90 19.12 30.09
C TYR A 220 -12.66 19.51 28.63
N THR A 221 -11.89 20.57 28.40
CA THR A 221 -11.51 21.06 27.06
C THR A 221 -10.69 20.02 26.30
N VAL A 222 -9.71 19.39 26.96
CA VAL A 222 -8.88 18.33 26.37
C VAL A 222 -9.72 17.10 25.99
N LEU A 223 -10.63 16.67 26.86
CA LEU A 223 -11.51 15.53 26.59
C LEU A 223 -12.46 15.78 25.40
N LYS A 224 -12.88 17.03 25.20
CA LYS A 224 -13.73 17.45 24.07
C LYS A 224 -12.96 17.95 22.84
N SER A 225 -11.63 18.01 22.90
CA SER A 225 -10.78 18.64 21.86
C SER A 225 -11.03 18.10 20.45
N LYS A 226 -11.25 16.79 20.28
CA LYS A 226 -11.63 16.20 18.99
C LYS A 226 -12.90 16.80 18.40
N ARG A 227 -13.96 16.95 19.20
CA ARG A 227 -15.23 17.55 18.74
C ARG A 227 -15.10 19.04 18.44
N LEU A 228 -14.26 19.75 19.19
CA LEU A 228 -13.94 21.16 18.94
C LEU A 228 -13.19 21.34 17.62
N SER A 229 -12.24 20.46 17.31
CA SER A 229 -11.53 20.48 16.03
C SER A 229 -12.46 20.22 14.85
N GLU A 230 -13.32 19.20 14.94
CA GLU A 230 -14.33 18.90 13.91
C GLU A 230 -15.33 20.06 13.72
N PHE A 231 -15.67 20.77 14.79
CA PHE A 231 -16.49 21.96 14.74
C PHE A 231 -15.78 23.14 14.08
N LEU A 232 -14.52 23.39 14.42
CA LEU A 232 -13.71 24.45 13.80
C LEU A 232 -13.54 24.23 12.29
N GLU A 233 -13.33 22.98 11.87
CA GLU A 233 -13.26 22.61 10.46
C GLU A 233 -14.58 22.90 9.73
N LYS A 234 -15.73 22.54 10.34
CA LYS A 234 -17.07 22.88 9.81
C LYS A 234 -17.36 24.38 9.79
N VAL A 235 -16.80 25.15 10.72
CA VAL A 235 -16.96 26.62 10.80
C VAL A 235 -16.07 27.34 9.79
N SER A 236 -14.87 26.80 9.53
CA SER A 236 -13.92 27.30 8.54
C SER A 236 -14.39 27.08 7.10
N ASP A 237 -15.38 26.22 6.88
CA ASP A 237 -15.99 26.03 5.57
C ASP A 237 -16.83 27.27 5.20
N GLU A 238 -16.39 28.02 4.18
CA GLU A 238 -16.97 29.31 3.77
C GLU A 238 -18.41 29.20 3.23
N ARG A 239 -18.86 27.98 2.93
CA ARG A 239 -20.18 27.71 2.29
C ARG A 239 -21.34 27.47 3.26
N ALA A 240 -21.11 27.44 4.58
CA ALA A 240 -22.17 27.10 5.55
C ALA A 240 -22.98 28.33 6.02
N LEU A 241 -24.32 28.26 5.93
CA LEU A 241 -25.25 29.26 6.47
C LEU A 241 -25.01 29.48 7.98
N VAL A 242 -25.05 30.75 8.42
CA VAL A 242 -24.81 31.17 9.83
C VAL A 242 -25.67 30.40 10.85
N ARG A 243 -26.91 30.02 10.48
CA ARG A 243 -27.77 29.16 11.33
C ARG A 243 -27.24 27.74 11.48
N ALA A 244 -26.64 27.15 10.45
CA ALA A 244 -26.02 25.83 10.54
C ALA A 244 -24.76 25.85 11.43
N LYS A 245 -24.01 26.97 11.43
CA LYS A 245 -22.85 27.19 12.32
C LYS A 245 -23.27 27.26 13.80
N PHE A 246 -24.39 27.92 14.11
CA PHE A 246 -24.94 27.99 15.48
C PHE A 246 -25.52 26.65 15.98
N VAL A 247 -26.20 25.89 15.12
CA VAL A 247 -26.71 24.55 15.48
C VAL A 247 -25.56 23.56 15.70
N ALA A 248 -24.50 23.63 14.88
CA ALA A 248 -23.30 22.82 15.06
C ALA A 248 -22.58 23.13 16.38
N PHE A 249 -22.55 24.40 16.82
CA PHE A 249 -21.97 24.80 18.09
C PHE A 249 -22.73 24.20 19.28
N LEU A 250 -24.06 24.22 19.24
CA LEU A 250 -24.93 23.59 20.24
C LEU A 250 -24.79 22.06 20.26
N ASP A 251 -24.57 21.42 19.11
CA ASP A 251 -24.43 19.97 18.99
C ASP A 251 -23.10 19.43 19.56
N VAL A 252 -22.04 20.26 19.61
CA VAL A 252 -20.79 19.93 20.33
C VAL A 252 -21.06 19.68 21.82
N TRP A 253 -22.03 20.41 22.39
CA TRP A 253 -22.38 20.40 23.82
C TRP A 253 -23.53 19.44 24.18
N ARG A 254 -24.31 18.94 23.21
CA ARG A 254 -25.29 17.89 23.48
C ARG A 254 -24.60 16.57 23.86
N THR A 255 -24.83 16.17 25.11
CA THR A 255 -24.52 14.85 25.65
C THR A 255 -25.33 13.79 24.92
N LYS A 256 -24.78 12.57 24.86
CA LYS A 256 -25.32 11.39 24.15
C LYS A 256 -26.70 10.91 24.67
N LEU A 257 -27.37 11.67 25.55
CA LEU A 257 -28.62 11.28 26.21
C LEU A 257 -29.89 11.62 25.42
N ASP A 258 -29.79 12.44 24.36
CA ASP A 258 -30.95 12.86 23.54
C ASP A 258 -31.02 12.19 22.14
N ARG A 259 -30.27 11.10 21.90
CA ARG A 259 -30.42 10.29 20.66
C ARG A 259 -31.27 9.03 20.83
N LEU A 260 -31.96 8.88 21.97
CA LEU A 260 -32.85 7.74 22.27
C LEU A 260 -34.30 8.16 22.56
N THR A 261 -34.71 9.34 22.11
CA THR A 261 -36.11 9.75 21.93
C THR A 261 -36.24 10.43 20.58
#